data_AF-A0A849K8J4-F1
#
_entry.id   AF-A0A849K8J4-F1
#
_cell.length_a   1.000
_cell.length_b   1.000
_cell.length_c   1.000
_cell.angle_alpha   90.00
_cell.angle_beta   90.00
_cell.angle_gamma   90.00
#
_symmetry.space_group_name_H-M   'P 1'
#
loop_
_entity.id
_entity.type
_entity.pdbx_description
1 polymer ?
#
loop_
_entity_poly.entity_id
_entity_poly.type
_entity_poly.pdbx_seq_one_letter_code
_entity_poly.pdbx_strand_id
1 'polypeptide(L)'
;MTSTRTASAPGRTGPARPPATVGQVRTTVQAEALAARLQHPDRTWPVVVVSTPQDRGRPFVDADRVLDAVQGLAEVVVIHAGDPSWAFSHGMPDATQVYGGASRVYPVGVGWVHDVTRSPLWIAYDAAEGTRVHDRLVQDALTAATRAGLVTVSLLSTAPAATSGTVLGLVGTRALVQTADGATAQVAQELTLPVVPIDRLLAPGMAVHGVLDAGTRRLDVRGMLPDPVAQTSRVLAAYPAGAVVPAQVHRVEADEVTLALAPAVAVRVHREHASRGDDDLRDLFTVGEVVAARMQPPRPVPGPAGGHRQPALRLDDVDDAAGVLPAISLLDGGPPWLPAPTVPPDEDLGPEPTTVPEPPPAARPTPGPGPRRAVPPPGRSPAPVPAASTSCPDDTTEVDASSPGERKALVRQLERSVHEYRARAHLAERENVELRAAVRTLEVEVAGLRDLAREQRDHLDRMHRDAERYKARIRSARKQRAGEPATAAAPDRLFTDPEDQLRHDVYRAWAELIGPDEKVDYPLPDYDVGPRFCDSLAGPGRGFEDRVHRAIVMVLTGRAHDVAGYELHRLRRGDGGSDPYRVREADGAQAMRLSLQVSAPQARRLHYWQLPGGGVELSRVVLHDDVAP
;
A
#
# COMPACT_ATOMS: atom_id res chain seq x y z
N MET A 1 36.92 -41.20 57.70
CA MET A 1 36.48 -42.23 56.73
C MET A 1 35.23 -41.71 56.06
N THR A 2 35.43 -40.97 54.96
CA THR A 2 34.38 -40.17 54.31
C THR A 2 34.16 -40.79 52.94
N SER A 3 32.99 -41.40 52.74
CA SER A 3 32.58 -41.97 51.46
C SER A 3 32.14 -40.86 50.52
N THR A 4 32.89 -40.64 49.44
CA THR A 4 32.49 -39.78 48.33
C THR A 4 31.73 -40.63 47.31
N ARG A 5 30.42 -40.41 47.24
CA ARG A 5 29.50 -41.03 46.30
C ARG A 5 29.76 -40.42 44.91
N THR A 6 30.28 -41.21 43.98
CA THR A 6 30.49 -40.82 42.58
C THR A 6 29.14 -40.52 41.93
N ALA A 7 28.86 -39.24 41.69
CA ALA A 7 27.70 -38.81 40.93
C ALA A 7 27.93 -39.14 39.45
N SER A 8 27.07 -40.01 38.91
CA SER A 8 26.97 -40.29 37.49
C SER A 8 26.59 -38.99 36.76
N ALA A 9 27.40 -38.60 35.77
CA ALA A 9 27.12 -37.45 34.92
C ALA A 9 25.78 -37.64 34.18
N PRO A 10 24.92 -36.62 34.07
CA PRO A 10 23.72 -36.70 33.25
C PRO A 10 24.14 -36.89 31.78
N GLY A 11 23.61 -37.94 31.16
CA GLY A 11 23.83 -38.24 29.76
C GLY A 11 23.52 -37.02 28.89
N ARG A 12 24.44 -36.68 28.00
CA ARG A 12 24.26 -35.66 26.96
C ARG A 12 23.04 -36.07 26.12
N THR A 13 21.89 -35.46 26.39
CA THR A 13 20.74 -35.48 25.50
C THR A 13 21.20 -34.93 24.15
N GLY A 14 20.99 -35.70 23.08
CA GLY A 14 21.26 -35.23 21.71
C GLY A 14 20.49 -33.94 21.40
N PRO A 15 20.82 -33.23 20.30
CA PRO A 15 20.15 -32.00 19.96
C PRO A 15 18.64 -32.23 19.85
N ALA A 16 17.88 -31.56 20.72
CA ALA A 16 16.43 -31.67 20.75
C ALA A 16 15.88 -31.19 19.39
N ARG A 17 15.14 -32.06 18.70
CA ARG A 17 14.51 -31.76 17.40
C ARG A 17 13.06 -31.33 17.60
N PRO A 18 12.53 -30.45 16.74
CA PRO A 18 11.11 -30.15 16.70
C PRO A 18 10.27 -31.43 16.51
N PRO A 19 9.06 -31.51 17.10
CA PRO A 19 8.14 -32.62 16.88
C PRO A 19 7.81 -32.79 15.39
N ALA A 20 7.79 -34.03 14.92
CA ALA A 20 7.43 -34.39 13.54
C ALA A 20 5.92 -34.56 13.31
N THR A 21 5.10 -34.13 14.26
CA THR A 21 3.63 -34.23 14.21
C THR A 21 3.00 -32.92 14.66
N VAL A 22 1.83 -32.60 14.12
CA VAL A 22 1.08 -31.40 14.51
C VAL A 22 0.54 -31.56 15.92
N GLY A 23 0.96 -30.69 16.83
CA GLY A 23 0.43 -30.63 18.20
C GLY A 23 -1.03 -30.19 18.20
N GLN A 24 -1.86 -30.82 19.05
CA GLN A 24 -3.28 -30.46 19.18
C GLN A 24 -3.55 -29.97 20.60
N VAL A 25 -3.97 -28.72 20.73
CA VAL A 25 -4.34 -28.09 22.01
C VAL A 25 -5.86 -28.06 22.11
N ARG A 26 -6.41 -28.96 22.93
CA ARG A 26 -7.84 -29.17 23.13
C ARG A 26 -8.31 -28.94 24.56
N THR A 27 -7.39 -28.73 25.50
CA THR A 27 -7.72 -28.47 26.91
C THR A 27 -7.06 -27.17 27.38
N THR A 28 -7.63 -26.58 28.43
CA THR A 28 -7.09 -25.38 29.08
C THR A 28 -5.68 -25.61 29.62
N VAL A 29 -5.42 -26.76 30.25
CA VAL A 29 -4.09 -27.14 30.75
C VAL A 29 -3.04 -27.20 29.62
N GLN A 30 -3.41 -27.74 28.45
CA GLN A 30 -2.52 -27.76 27.29
C GLN A 30 -2.24 -26.35 26.75
N ALA A 31 -3.24 -25.47 26.78
CA ALA A 31 -3.13 -24.10 26.33
C ALA A 31 -2.23 -23.26 27.24
N GLU A 32 -2.38 -23.40 28.55
CA GLU A 32 -1.53 -22.75 29.56
C GLU A 32 -0.07 -23.25 29.44
N ALA A 33 0.12 -24.56 29.28
CA ALA A 33 1.44 -25.15 29.07
C ALA A 33 2.09 -24.65 27.77
N LEU A 34 1.31 -24.48 26.70
CA LEU A 34 1.80 -23.89 25.45
C LEU A 34 2.21 -22.43 25.66
N ALA A 35 1.36 -21.60 26.28
CA ALA A 35 1.65 -20.19 26.53
C ALA A 35 2.93 -19.99 27.38
N ALA A 36 3.08 -20.79 28.45
CA ALA A 36 4.29 -20.79 29.28
C ALA A 36 5.54 -21.21 28.48
N ARG A 37 5.42 -22.24 27.64
CA ARG A 37 6.51 -22.74 26.79
C ARG A 37 6.93 -21.74 25.71
N LEU A 38 5.98 -21.00 25.13
CA LEU A 38 6.29 -19.93 24.19
C LEU A 38 7.08 -18.80 24.86
N GLN A 39 6.82 -18.51 26.12
CA GLN A 39 7.53 -17.45 26.86
C GLN A 39 8.84 -17.92 27.51
N HIS A 40 9.22 -19.18 27.35
CA HIS A 40 10.46 -19.70 27.90
C HIS A 40 11.68 -19.22 27.08
N PRO A 41 12.68 -18.54 27.69
CA PRO A 41 13.81 -17.95 26.96
C PRO A 41 14.70 -19.00 26.29
N ASP A 42 14.85 -20.18 26.91
CA ASP A 42 15.72 -21.25 26.41
C ASP A 42 15.07 -22.15 25.34
N ARG A 43 13.95 -21.71 24.73
CA ARG A 43 13.30 -22.51 23.69
C ARG A 43 14.22 -22.62 22.47
N THR A 44 14.47 -23.86 22.05
CA THR A 44 15.43 -24.19 20.99
C THR A 44 14.86 -24.16 19.58
N TRP A 45 13.54 -23.98 19.37
CA TRP A 45 12.95 -23.85 18.03
C TRP A 45 11.76 -22.89 17.95
N PRO A 46 11.49 -22.32 16.76
CA PRO A 46 10.25 -21.57 16.52
C PRO A 46 9.02 -22.46 16.61
N VAL A 47 7.89 -21.87 17.00
CA VAL A 47 6.59 -22.55 17.07
C VAL A 47 5.58 -21.80 16.20
N VAL A 48 4.98 -22.50 15.26
CA VAL A 48 3.84 -22.04 14.46
C VAL A 48 2.56 -22.42 15.20
N VAL A 49 1.73 -21.44 15.50
CA VAL A 49 0.43 -21.64 16.15
C VAL A 49 -0.66 -21.24 15.18
N VAL A 50 -1.60 -22.16 14.95
CA VAL A 50 -2.77 -21.98 14.11
C VAL A 50 -4.01 -22.22 14.97
N SER A 51 -4.99 -21.34 14.92
CA SER A 51 -6.26 -21.55 15.64
C SER A 51 -7.37 -22.04 14.71
N THR A 52 -8.33 -22.78 15.24
CA THR A 52 -9.56 -23.11 14.51
C THR A 52 -10.60 -22.00 14.70
N PRO A 53 -11.44 -21.70 13.69
CA PRO A 53 -12.62 -20.86 13.88
C PRO A 53 -13.71 -21.62 14.68
N GLN A 54 -14.64 -20.87 15.27
CA GLN A 54 -15.66 -21.44 16.17
C GLN A 54 -16.67 -22.36 15.48
N ASP A 55 -16.88 -22.17 14.18
CA ASP A 55 -17.93 -22.79 13.38
C ASP A 55 -17.49 -24.07 12.64
N ARG A 56 -16.18 -24.28 12.44
CA ARG A 56 -15.65 -25.33 11.54
C ARG A 56 -14.86 -26.43 12.23
N GLY A 57 -14.39 -26.22 13.47
CA GLY A 57 -13.59 -27.19 14.24
C GLY A 57 -12.26 -27.61 13.58
N ARG A 58 -11.89 -26.99 12.45
CA ARG A 58 -10.67 -27.21 11.68
C ARG A 58 -10.14 -25.86 11.21
N PRO A 59 -8.82 -25.64 11.20
CA PRO A 59 -8.24 -24.37 10.77
C PRO A 59 -8.43 -24.15 9.26
N PHE A 60 -8.45 -22.88 8.84
CA PHE A 60 -8.45 -22.52 7.41
C PHE A 60 -7.10 -22.81 6.73
N VAL A 61 -6.02 -22.77 7.51
CA VAL A 61 -4.67 -23.16 7.08
C VAL A 61 -4.46 -24.64 7.38
N ASP A 62 -4.01 -25.39 6.37
CA ASP A 62 -3.63 -26.80 6.53
C ASP A 62 -2.31 -26.93 7.32
N ALA A 63 -2.43 -27.29 8.60
CA ALA A 63 -1.30 -27.40 9.51
C ALA A 63 -0.35 -28.55 9.19
N ASP A 64 -0.86 -29.65 8.61
CA ASP A 64 -0.02 -30.79 8.19
C ASP A 64 0.85 -30.36 7.00
N ARG A 65 0.29 -29.63 6.05
CA ARG A 65 1.08 -29.04 4.96
C ARG A 65 2.13 -28.04 5.45
N VAL A 66 1.82 -27.24 6.47
CA VAL A 66 2.82 -26.32 7.08
C VAL A 66 3.95 -27.13 7.72
N LEU A 67 3.62 -28.19 8.46
CA LEU A 67 4.60 -29.07 9.10
C LEU A 67 5.53 -29.73 8.08
N ASP A 68 4.96 -30.24 6.98
CA ASP A 68 5.74 -30.79 5.86
C ASP A 68 6.66 -29.71 5.27
N ALA A 69 6.17 -28.50 5.03
CA ALA A 69 6.96 -27.43 4.42
C ALA A 69 8.12 -26.93 5.30
N VAL A 70 7.97 -26.93 6.63
CA VAL A 70 9.05 -26.49 7.55
C VAL A 70 10.10 -27.56 7.81
N GLN A 71 9.92 -28.80 7.34
CA GLN A 71 10.93 -29.87 7.32
C GLN A 71 11.67 -30.07 8.68
N GLY A 72 10.92 -30.02 9.79
CA GLY A 72 11.48 -30.22 11.13
C GLY A 72 12.33 -29.06 11.66
N LEU A 73 12.17 -27.85 11.12
CA LEU A 73 12.83 -26.62 11.60
C LEU A 73 11.97 -25.82 12.58
N ALA A 74 10.66 -26.09 12.63
CA ALA A 74 9.72 -25.46 13.54
C ALA A 74 8.68 -26.49 14.01
N GLU A 75 8.13 -26.27 15.21
CA GLU A 75 7.00 -27.03 15.73
C GLU A 75 5.70 -26.41 15.21
N VAL A 76 4.71 -27.22 14.82
CA VAL A 76 3.39 -26.74 14.39
C VAL A 76 2.33 -27.20 15.38
N VAL A 77 1.51 -26.27 15.87
CA VAL A 77 0.47 -26.52 16.87
C VAL A 77 -0.85 -25.92 16.43
N VAL A 78 -1.93 -26.69 16.58
CA VAL A 78 -3.30 -26.25 16.35
C VAL A 78 -4.01 -26.06 17.69
N ILE A 79 -4.54 -24.86 17.94
CA ILE A 79 -5.38 -24.53 19.10
C ILE A 79 -6.85 -24.56 18.68
N HIS A 80 -7.63 -25.38 19.37
CA HIS A 80 -9.07 -25.49 19.13
C HIS A 80 -9.82 -24.33 19.78
N ALA A 81 -10.85 -23.85 19.09
CA ALA A 81 -11.73 -22.79 19.57
C ALA A 81 -12.45 -23.20 20.87
N GLY A 82 -12.85 -22.21 21.68
CA GLY A 82 -13.49 -22.41 22.98
C GLY A 82 -12.52 -22.20 24.15
N ASP A 83 -12.73 -22.92 25.25
CA ASP A 83 -11.97 -22.78 26.49
C ASP A 83 -10.43 -22.83 26.30
N PRO A 84 -9.86 -23.71 25.45
CA PRO A 84 -8.41 -23.74 25.23
C PRO A 84 -7.88 -22.46 24.57
N SER A 85 -8.60 -21.90 23.59
CA SER A 85 -8.19 -20.66 22.90
C SER A 85 -8.25 -19.46 23.85
N TRP A 86 -9.23 -19.42 24.75
CA TRP A 86 -9.30 -18.39 25.80
C TRP A 86 -8.20 -18.57 26.84
N ALA A 87 -7.97 -19.78 27.35
CA ALA A 87 -6.88 -20.04 28.30
C ALA A 87 -5.50 -19.68 27.73
N PHE A 88 -5.26 -19.99 26.45
CA PHE A 88 -4.06 -19.54 25.74
C PHE A 88 -3.96 -18.02 25.70
N SER A 89 -5.05 -17.34 25.34
CA SER A 89 -5.07 -15.86 25.23
C SER A 89 -4.79 -15.16 26.56
N HIS A 90 -5.30 -15.68 27.68
CA HIS A 90 -5.03 -15.15 29.03
C HIS A 90 -3.57 -15.38 29.46
N GLY A 91 -2.97 -16.49 29.04
CA GLY A 91 -1.57 -16.82 29.36
C GLY A 91 -0.55 -16.05 28.51
N MET A 92 -0.98 -15.32 27.48
CA MET A 92 -0.10 -14.67 26.50
C MET A 92 -0.05 -13.15 26.73
N PRO A 93 1.12 -12.50 26.51
CA PRO A 93 1.25 -11.05 26.57
C PRO A 93 0.33 -10.33 25.58
N ASP A 94 -0.02 -9.09 25.91
CA ASP A 94 -0.93 -8.25 25.11
C ASP A 94 -0.49 -8.17 23.64
N ALA A 95 -1.47 -8.27 22.73
CA ALA A 95 -1.31 -8.25 21.28
C ALA A 95 -0.47 -9.40 20.67
N THR A 96 -0.18 -10.45 21.44
CA THR A 96 0.54 -11.65 20.96
C THR A 96 -0.36 -12.89 20.86
N GLN A 97 -1.66 -12.77 21.10
CA GLN A 97 -2.63 -13.87 21.11
C GLN A 97 -2.98 -14.38 19.71
N VAL A 98 -3.49 -15.61 19.63
CA VAL A 98 -3.98 -16.27 18.41
C VAL A 98 -5.31 -16.94 18.71
N TYR A 99 -6.37 -16.55 18.01
CA TYR A 99 -7.72 -17.11 18.16
C TYR A 99 -8.53 -16.93 16.87
N GLY A 100 -9.66 -17.63 16.76
CA GLY A 100 -10.67 -17.38 15.73
C GLY A 100 -10.27 -17.68 14.29
N GLY A 101 -9.35 -18.62 14.05
CA GLY A 101 -8.84 -18.91 12.70
C GLY A 101 -7.54 -18.18 12.36
N ALA A 102 -7.04 -17.32 13.26
CA ALA A 102 -5.76 -16.66 13.10
C ALA A 102 -4.58 -17.62 13.28
N SER A 103 -3.42 -17.22 12.74
CA SER A 103 -2.16 -17.96 12.78
C SER A 103 -0.98 -17.02 13.01
N ARG A 104 0.08 -17.52 13.64
CA ARG A 104 1.28 -16.76 13.98
C ARG A 104 2.48 -17.66 14.18
N VAL A 105 3.68 -17.14 13.91
CA VAL A 105 4.95 -17.80 14.24
C VAL A 105 5.60 -17.10 15.43
N TYR A 106 6.04 -17.87 16.43
CA TYR A 106 6.78 -17.38 17.59
C TYR A 106 8.27 -17.74 17.47
N PRO A 107 9.16 -16.78 17.16
CA PRO A 107 10.60 -17.00 17.09
C PRO A 107 11.19 -17.41 18.44
N VAL A 108 12.36 -18.07 18.44
CA VAL A 108 13.09 -18.41 19.68
C VAL A 108 13.37 -17.19 20.54
N GLY A 109 13.50 -17.41 21.85
CA GLY A 109 13.59 -16.35 22.84
C GLY A 109 12.27 -15.58 23.03
N VAL A 110 12.36 -14.43 23.69
CA VAL A 110 11.21 -13.64 24.15
C VAL A 110 11.14 -12.23 23.53
N GLY A 111 11.98 -11.93 22.54
CA GLY A 111 12.00 -10.60 21.91
C GLY A 111 10.68 -10.19 21.24
N TRP A 112 9.86 -11.16 20.84
CA TRP A 112 8.53 -10.93 20.28
C TRP A 112 7.48 -10.50 21.31
N VAL A 113 7.77 -10.62 22.61
CA VAL A 113 6.91 -10.13 23.71
C VAL A 113 6.91 -8.59 23.76
N HIS A 114 8.05 -7.97 23.44
CA HIS A 114 8.22 -6.52 23.47
C HIS A 114 8.09 -5.87 22.09
N ASP A 115 8.15 -6.68 21.02
CA ASP A 115 8.09 -6.23 19.64
C ASP A 115 7.21 -7.19 18.83
N VAL A 116 5.92 -6.84 18.74
CA VAL A 116 4.90 -7.65 18.06
C VAL A 116 5.22 -7.84 16.57
N THR A 117 6.01 -6.94 15.96
CA THR A 117 6.37 -7.05 14.52
C THR A 117 7.24 -8.27 14.21
N ARG A 118 7.92 -8.82 15.23
CA ARG A 118 8.73 -10.05 15.10
C ARG A 118 7.89 -11.32 14.96
N SER A 119 6.59 -11.20 15.18
CA SER A 119 5.64 -12.29 15.13
C SER A 119 4.36 -11.70 14.52
N PRO A 120 4.21 -11.54 13.21
CA PRO A 120 3.00 -10.96 12.65
C PRO A 120 1.76 -11.86 12.88
N LEU A 121 0.57 -11.26 13.02
CA LEU A 121 -0.70 -12.00 13.06
C LEU A 121 -1.26 -12.14 11.65
N TRP A 122 -1.56 -13.37 11.23
CA TRP A 122 -2.19 -13.67 9.95
C TRP A 122 -3.59 -14.22 10.18
N ILE A 123 -4.59 -13.65 9.51
CA ILE A 123 -5.99 -14.09 9.60
C ILE A 123 -6.41 -14.59 8.23
N ALA A 124 -7.07 -15.75 8.19
CA ALA A 124 -7.72 -16.29 7.01
C ALA A 124 -9.20 -16.47 7.32
N TYR A 125 -10.07 -16.00 6.43
CA TYR A 125 -11.52 -16.11 6.55
C TYR A 125 -12.11 -17.20 5.66
N ASP A 126 -11.35 -17.67 4.67
CA ASP A 126 -11.72 -18.75 3.77
C ASP A 126 -10.53 -19.65 3.37
N ALA A 127 -10.80 -20.67 2.56
CA ALA A 127 -9.78 -21.64 2.12
C ALA A 127 -8.76 -21.06 1.10
N ALA A 128 -9.16 -20.07 0.30
CA ALA A 128 -8.28 -19.43 -0.68
C ALA A 128 -7.26 -18.52 0.03
N GLU A 129 -7.72 -17.75 1.01
CA GLU A 129 -6.87 -16.99 1.91
C GLU A 129 -5.98 -17.89 2.78
N GLY A 130 -6.51 -19.03 3.24
CA GLY A 130 -5.74 -20.06 3.95
C GLY A 130 -4.50 -20.52 3.19
N THR A 131 -4.57 -20.62 1.86
CA THR A 131 -3.42 -20.96 1.00
C THR A 131 -2.37 -19.84 0.98
N ARG A 132 -2.78 -18.57 0.93
CA ARG A 132 -1.82 -17.44 0.98
C ARG A 132 -1.17 -17.29 2.35
N VAL A 133 -1.94 -17.53 3.41
CA VAL A 133 -1.43 -17.50 4.78
C VAL A 133 -0.46 -18.66 5.02
N HIS A 134 -0.71 -19.84 4.44
CA HIS A 134 0.21 -20.98 4.47
C HIS A 134 1.62 -20.60 4.00
N ASP A 135 1.78 -20.05 2.79
CA ASP A 135 3.09 -19.67 2.24
C ASP A 135 3.82 -18.66 3.14
N ARG A 136 3.06 -17.75 3.75
CA ARG A 136 3.58 -16.71 4.65
C ARG A 136 4.06 -17.29 5.99
N LEU A 137 3.32 -18.22 6.57
CA LEU A 137 3.71 -18.92 7.79
C LEU A 137 4.97 -19.77 7.59
N VAL A 138 5.10 -20.43 6.43
CA VAL A 138 6.31 -21.18 6.08
C VAL A 138 7.50 -20.24 6.01
N GLN A 139 7.37 -19.10 5.32
CA GLN A 139 8.43 -18.10 5.21
C GLN A 139 8.84 -17.52 6.58
N ASP A 140 7.87 -17.21 7.43
CA ASP A 140 8.11 -16.69 8.78
C ASP A 140 8.79 -17.74 9.68
N ALA A 141 8.38 -19.00 9.58
CA ALA A 141 8.98 -20.12 10.33
C ALA A 141 10.43 -20.38 9.91
N LEU A 142 10.72 -20.41 8.61
CA LEU A 142 12.09 -20.57 8.08
C LEU A 142 12.98 -19.37 8.44
N THR A 143 12.44 -18.16 8.39
CA THR A 143 13.15 -16.95 8.82
C THR A 143 13.48 -17.02 10.31
N ALA A 144 12.53 -17.45 11.15
CA ALA A 144 12.74 -17.61 12.58
C ALA A 144 13.76 -18.72 12.89
N ALA A 145 13.72 -19.84 12.17
CA ALA A 145 14.67 -20.95 12.33
C ALA A 145 16.09 -20.56 11.90
N THR A 146 16.21 -19.76 10.85
CA THR A 146 17.50 -19.21 10.39
C THR A 146 18.10 -18.28 11.44
N ARG A 147 17.30 -17.35 12.01
CA ARG A 147 17.74 -16.48 13.11
C ARG A 147 18.12 -17.26 14.37
N ALA A 148 17.50 -18.41 14.60
CA ALA A 148 17.80 -19.31 15.71
C ALA A 148 19.06 -20.17 15.50
N GLY A 149 19.67 -20.13 14.31
CA GLY A 149 20.82 -20.98 13.97
C GLY A 149 20.49 -22.47 13.80
N LEU A 150 19.20 -22.83 13.65
CA LEU A 150 18.75 -24.22 13.52
C LEU A 150 18.93 -24.79 12.12
N VAL A 151 19.09 -23.91 11.15
CA VAL A 151 19.50 -24.28 9.80
C VAL A 151 20.99 -24.58 9.84
N THR A 152 21.34 -25.81 10.25
CA THR A 152 22.69 -26.33 9.99
C THR A 152 22.74 -26.63 8.50
N VAL A 153 23.50 -25.84 7.77
CA VAL A 153 23.67 -25.99 6.32
C VAL A 153 24.33 -27.35 6.04
N SER A 154 23.50 -28.37 5.84
CA SER A 154 23.87 -29.59 5.14
C SER A 154 22.84 -29.83 4.04
N LEU A 155 22.81 -28.88 3.12
CA LEU A 155 22.51 -29.18 1.74
C LEU A 155 23.84 -29.01 1.02
N LEU A 156 24.10 -29.87 0.04
CA LEU A 156 24.95 -29.50 -1.09
C LEU A 156 24.29 -28.30 -1.79
N SER A 157 24.44 -27.14 -1.19
CA SER A 157 24.05 -25.84 -1.69
C SER A 157 24.97 -24.87 -0.99
N THR A 158 25.88 -24.32 -1.79
CA THR A 158 26.79 -23.23 -1.47
C THR A 158 26.16 -22.29 -0.46
N ALA A 159 26.92 -21.93 0.59
CA ALA A 159 26.54 -20.82 1.48
C ALA A 159 25.98 -19.65 0.65
N PRO A 160 24.99 -18.88 1.15
CA PRO A 160 24.49 -17.70 0.45
C PRO A 160 25.69 -16.86 0.03
N ALA A 161 26.06 -16.95 -1.24
CA ALA A 161 27.25 -16.32 -1.72
C ALA A 161 26.90 -14.83 -1.76
N ALA A 162 27.63 -14.04 -1.00
CA ALA A 162 27.66 -12.61 -1.24
C ALA A 162 28.22 -12.44 -2.65
N THR A 163 27.33 -12.13 -3.59
CA THR A 163 27.66 -12.05 -5.00
C THR A 163 27.47 -10.62 -5.44
N SER A 164 28.50 -10.09 -6.08
CA SER A 164 28.44 -8.81 -6.77
C SER A 164 28.13 -9.04 -8.24
N GLY A 165 27.43 -8.10 -8.86
CA GLY A 165 27.11 -8.13 -10.27
C GLY A 165 26.73 -6.76 -10.82
N THR A 166 26.59 -6.71 -12.14
CA THR A 166 26.24 -5.49 -12.87
C THR A 166 24.85 -5.64 -13.47
N VAL A 167 23.98 -4.64 -13.29
CA VAL A 167 22.64 -4.62 -13.88
C VAL A 167 22.76 -4.53 -15.39
N LEU A 168 22.23 -5.52 -16.12
CA LEU A 168 22.21 -5.52 -17.59
C LEU A 168 21.02 -4.73 -18.13
N GLY A 169 19.87 -4.81 -17.46
CA GLY A 169 18.63 -4.18 -17.90
C GLY A 169 17.44 -4.55 -17.03
N LEU A 170 16.33 -3.83 -17.22
CA LEU A 170 15.08 -4.06 -16.51
C LEU A 170 14.02 -4.65 -17.44
N VAL A 171 13.26 -5.63 -16.95
CA VAL A 171 12.17 -6.29 -17.66
C VAL A 171 10.98 -6.39 -16.72
N GLY A 172 9.98 -5.51 -16.89
CA GLY A 172 8.85 -5.40 -15.99
C GLY A 172 9.30 -5.06 -14.56
N THR A 173 8.93 -5.89 -13.58
CA THR A 173 9.28 -5.72 -12.15
C THR A 173 10.58 -6.42 -11.75
N ARG A 174 11.44 -6.75 -12.71
CA ARG A 174 12.70 -7.47 -12.49
C ARG A 174 13.88 -6.76 -13.14
N ALA A 175 15.03 -6.80 -12.48
CA ALA A 175 16.30 -6.39 -13.05
C ALA A 175 17.17 -7.63 -13.32
N LEU A 176 17.71 -7.72 -14.53
CA LEU A 176 18.69 -8.75 -14.90
C LEU A 176 20.07 -8.28 -14.47
N VAL A 177 20.81 -9.13 -13.77
CA VAL A 177 22.14 -8.82 -13.24
C VAL A 177 23.11 -9.87 -13.76
N GLN A 178 24.25 -9.43 -14.29
CA GLN A 178 25.37 -10.31 -14.58
C GLN A 178 26.27 -10.37 -13.36
N THR A 179 26.41 -11.54 -12.75
CA THR A 179 27.32 -11.74 -11.61
C THR A 179 28.77 -11.69 -12.07
N ALA A 180 29.70 -11.46 -11.13
CA ALA A 180 31.13 -11.46 -11.40
C ALA A 180 31.63 -12.75 -12.08
N ASP A 181 30.97 -13.88 -11.82
CA ASP A 181 31.26 -15.18 -12.41
C ASP A 181 30.68 -15.36 -13.84
N GLY A 182 30.09 -14.29 -14.41
CA GLY A 182 29.50 -14.27 -15.74
C GLY A 182 28.10 -14.88 -15.84
N ALA A 183 27.55 -15.41 -14.75
CA ALA A 183 26.20 -15.97 -14.70
C ALA A 183 25.13 -14.87 -14.63
N THR A 184 23.92 -15.17 -15.11
CA THR A 184 22.78 -14.24 -15.01
C THR A 184 21.94 -14.55 -13.76
N ALA A 185 21.77 -13.53 -12.93
CA ALA A 185 20.88 -13.50 -11.77
C ALA A 185 19.74 -12.49 -12.00
N GLN A 186 18.69 -12.58 -11.18
CA GLN A 186 17.55 -11.67 -11.25
C GLN A 186 17.33 -11.01 -9.89
N VAL A 187 17.19 -9.69 -9.87
CA VAL A 187 16.65 -8.96 -8.71
C VAL A 187 15.16 -8.76 -8.97
N ALA A 188 14.34 -9.26 -8.05
CA ALA A 188 12.89 -9.09 -8.11
C ALA A 188 12.47 -7.95 -7.17
N GLN A 189 11.50 -7.11 -7.57
CA GLN A 189 11.10 -5.95 -6.77
C GLN A 189 10.69 -6.31 -5.33
N GLU A 190 10.09 -7.48 -5.11
CA GLU A 190 9.74 -7.97 -3.77
C GLU A 190 10.96 -8.24 -2.85
N LEU A 191 12.15 -8.38 -3.43
CA LEU A 191 13.44 -8.50 -2.74
C LEU A 191 14.24 -7.18 -2.76
N THR A 192 13.54 -6.05 -2.82
CA THR A 192 14.09 -4.69 -2.73
C THR A 192 13.29 -3.86 -1.72
N LEU A 193 12.86 -2.64 -2.09
CA LEU A 193 11.95 -1.81 -1.31
C LEU A 193 10.59 -1.77 -2.03
N PRO A 194 9.57 -2.54 -1.62
CA PRO A 194 8.35 -2.74 -2.41
C PRO A 194 7.56 -1.46 -2.74
N VAL A 195 7.65 -0.44 -1.88
CA VAL A 195 6.99 0.86 -2.07
C VAL A 195 7.64 1.70 -3.18
N VAL A 196 8.87 1.36 -3.61
CA VAL A 196 9.58 2.03 -4.71
C VAL A 196 9.71 1.06 -5.89
N PRO A 197 9.23 1.44 -7.09
CA PRO A 197 9.44 0.66 -8.30
C PRO A 197 10.92 0.37 -8.59
N ILE A 198 11.22 -0.82 -9.12
CA ILE A 198 12.61 -1.30 -9.31
C ILE A 198 13.42 -0.43 -10.29
N ASP A 199 12.76 0.21 -11.26
CA ASP A 199 13.33 1.18 -12.22
C ASP A 199 13.71 2.53 -11.58
N ARG A 200 13.26 2.78 -10.34
CA ARG A 200 13.69 3.92 -9.51
C ARG A 200 14.74 3.56 -8.47
N LEU A 201 15.14 2.28 -8.42
CA LEU A 201 16.20 1.78 -7.54
C LEU A 201 17.44 1.38 -8.34
N LEU A 202 17.24 0.76 -9.51
CA LEU A 202 18.28 0.16 -10.32
C LEU A 202 18.24 0.69 -11.75
N ALA A 203 19.41 0.94 -12.33
CA ALA A 203 19.61 1.35 -13.71
C ALA A 203 20.62 0.41 -14.40
N PRO A 204 20.55 0.23 -15.73
CA PRO A 204 21.56 -0.52 -16.48
C PRO A 204 22.97 0.02 -16.21
N GLY A 205 23.94 -0.88 -16.01
CA GLY A 205 25.34 -0.56 -15.71
C GLY A 205 25.66 -0.39 -14.21
N MET A 206 24.65 -0.37 -13.33
CA MET A 206 24.90 -0.27 -11.88
C MET A 206 25.54 -1.53 -11.30
N ALA A 207 26.49 -1.34 -10.39
CA ALA A 207 27.00 -2.41 -9.54
C ALA A 207 26.04 -2.67 -8.38
N VAL A 208 25.66 -3.93 -8.21
CA VAL A 208 24.84 -4.41 -7.10
C VAL A 208 25.56 -5.54 -6.38
N HIS A 209 25.31 -5.68 -5.08
CA HIS A 209 25.82 -6.78 -4.28
C HIS A 209 24.73 -7.25 -3.33
N GLY A 210 24.71 -8.55 -3.06
CA GLY A 210 23.63 -9.13 -2.29
C GLY A 210 23.81 -10.61 -2.07
N VAL A 211 22.78 -11.21 -1.50
CA VAL A 211 22.74 -12.66 -1.26
C VAL A 211 22.09 -13.34 -2.45
N LEU A 212 22.86 -14.18 -3.15
CA LEU A 212 22.36 -14.96 -4.27
C LEU A 212 21.77 -16.30 -3.79
N ASP A 213 20.49 -16.52 -4.08
CA ASP A 213 19.88 -17.85 -3.99
C ASP A 213 20.26 -18.66 -5.23
N ALA A 214 21.06 -19.71 -5.04
CA ALA A 214 21.56 -20.57 -6.11
C ALA A 214 20.44 -21.37 -6.80
N GLY A 215 19.36 -21.70 -6.09
CA GLY A 215 18.24 -22.49 -6.62
C GLY A 215 17.30 -21.66 -7.50
N THR A 216 17.00 -20.44 -7.08
CA THR A 216 16.08 -19.55 -7.82
C THR A 216 16.79 -18.52 -8.69
N ARG A 217 18.12 -18.42 -8.59
CA ARG A 217 18.97 -17.37 -9.19
C ARG A 217 18.49 -15.96 -8.88
N ARG A 218 17.90 -15.77 -7.70
CA ARG A 218 17.43 -14.47 -7.23
C ARG A 218 18.49 -13.82 -6.35
N LEU A 219 18.80 -12.57 -6.63
CA LEU A 219 19.73 -11.76 -5.85
C LEU A 219 18.95 -10.83 -4.92
N ASP A 220 19.11 -11.02 -3.61
CA ASP A 220 18.54 -10.14 -2.59
C ASP A 220 19.48 -8.97 -2.31
N VAL A 221 19.06 -7.77 -2.68
CA VAL A 221 19.84 -6.53 -2.56
C VAL A 221 19.33 -5.62 -1.44
N ARG A 222 18.42 -6.09 -0.57
CA ARG A 222 17.88 -5.26 0.53
C ARG A 222 18.96 -4.75 1.48
N GLY A 223 20.05 -5.50 1.65
CA GLY A 223 21.20 -5.09 2.44
C GLY A 223 21.94 -3.86 1.90
N MET A 224 21.74 -3.50 0.63
CA MET A 224 22.30 -2.26 0.06
C MET A 224 21.48 -1.01 0.40
N LEU A 225 20.23 -1.16 0.82
CA LEU A 225 19.35 -0.02 1.06
C LEU A 225 19.81 0.72 2.32
N PRO A 226 20.00 2.06 2.25
CA PRO A 226 20.39 2.84 3.41
C PRO A 226 19.29 2.79 4.49
N ASP A 227 19.71 2.67 5.74
CA ASP A 227 18.81 2.79 6.89
C ASP A 227 18.22 4.23 7.01
N PRO A 228 17.21 4.44 7.87
CA PRO A 228 16.58 5.77 7.99
C PRO A 228 17.55 6.90 8.37
N VAL A 229 18.60 6.61 9.14
CA VAL A 229 19.59 7.61 9.57
C VAL A 229 20.51 7.97 8.41
N ALA A 230 20.96 6.97 7.65
CA ALA A 230 21.74 7.14 6.43
C ALA A 230 20.94 7.89 5.36
N GLN A 231 19.65 7.58 5.17
CA GLN A 231 18.78 8.34 4.25
C GLN A 231 18.65 9.80 4.68
N THR A 232 18.40 10.07 5.97
CA THR A 232 18.32 11.44 6.48
C THR A 232 19.62 12.21 6.24
N SER A 233 20.76 11.55 6.46
CA SER A 233 22.09 12.14 6.26
C SER A 233 22.35 12.44 4.78
N ARG A 234 21.96 11.54 3.87
CA ARG A 234 22.02 11.75 2.42
C ARG A 234 21.15 12.93 1.97
N VAL A 235 19.91 13.03 2.46
CA VAL A 235 19.00 14.16 2.16
C VAL A 235 19.63 15.49 2.58
N LEU A 236 20.15 15.57 3.82
CA LEU A 236 20.75 16.81 4.33
C LEU A 236 22.06 17.19 3.63
N ALA A 237 22.83 16.21 3.15
CA ALA A 237 24.05 16.44 2.39
C ALA A 237 23.76 16.86 0.94
N ALA A 238 22.72 16.29 0.32
CA ALA A 238 22.34 16.57 -1.05
C ALA A 238 21.61 17.91 -1.21
N TYR A 239 20.85 18.33 -0.18
CA TYR A 239 19.96 19.48 -0.29
C TYR A 239 20.32 20.61 0.68
N PRO A 240 20.94 21.70 0.19
CA PRO A 240 21.22 22.86 1.03
C PRO A 240 19.93 23.64 1.36
N ALA A 241 19.96 24.42 2.45
CA ALA A 241 18.85 25.29 2.81
C ALA A 241 18.58 26.32 1.67
N GLY A 242 17.30 26.51 1.35
CA GLY A 242 16.82 27.36 0.25
C GLY A 242 16.65 26.64 -1.08
N ALA A 243 17.20 25.44 -1.25
CA ALA A 243 17.05 24.65 -2.49
C ALA A 243 15.61 24.16 -2.66
N VAL A 244 15.14 24.13 -3.92
CA VAL A 244 13.84 23.53 -4.27
C VAL A 244 14.07 22.08 -4.67
N VAL A 245 13.33 21.17 -4.05
CA VAL A 245 13.51 19.72 -4.17
C VAL A 245 12.16 19.02 -4.41
N PRO A 246 12.14 17.89 -5.14
CA PRO A 246 10.94 17.09 -5.30
C PRO A 246 10.67 16.32 -4.00
N ALA A 247 9.42 16.32 -3.57
CA ALA A 247 8.94 15.54 -2.45
C ALA A 247 7.63 14.86 -2.81
N GLN A 248 7.44 13.61 -2.38
CA GLN A 248 6.21 12.87 -2.63
C GLN A 248 5.22 13.06 -1.48
N VAL A 249 3.97 13.36 -1.78
CA VAL A 249 2.90 13.46 -0.80
C VAL A 249 2.56 12.07 -0.26
N HIS A 250 2.81 11.82 1.02
CA HIS A 250 2.54 10.53 1.65
C HIS A 250 1.19 10.51 2.39
N ARG A 251 0.81 11.64 2.98
CA ARG A 251 -0.46 11.81 3.71
C ARG A 251 -0.89 13.26 3.62
N VAL A 252 -2.21 13.47 3.49
CA VAL A 252 -2.82 14.80 3.47
C VAL A 252 -3.95 14.82 4.48
N GLU A 253 -3.91 15.79 5.39
CA GLU A 253 -4.98 16.14 6.32
C GLU A 253 -5.46 17.56 6.02
N ALA A 254 -6.46 18.05 6.76
CA ALA A 254 -7.04 19.35 6.45
C ALA A 254 -6.08 20.53 6.67
N ASP A 255 -5.17 20.41 7.64
CA ASP A 255 -4.22 21.45 8.10
C ASP A 255 -2.75 21.01 8.07
N GLU A 256 -2.46 19.76 7.72
CA GLU A 256 -1.11 19.22 7.63
C GLU A 256 -0.93 18.34 6.37
N VAL A 257 0.22 18.46 5.72
CA VAL A 257 0.65 17.55 4.66
C VAL A 257 1.99 16.90 5.05
N THR A 258 2.07 15.58 4.90
CA THR A 258 3.31 14.83 5.12
C THR A 258 3.97 14.55 3.77
N LEU A 259 5.20 15.05 3.61
CA LEU A 259 6.01 14.93 2.40
C LEU A 259 7.21 14.02 2.62
N ALA A 260 7.44 13.09 1.71
CA ALA A 260 8.60 12.20 1.72
C ALA A 260 9.71 12.74 0.80
N LEU A 261 10.88 13.04 1.37
CA LEU A 261 12.11 13.37 0.64
C LEU A 261 12.91 12.10 0.26
N ALA A 262 12.70 11.04 1.04
CA ALA A 262 13.12 9.67 0.78
C ALA A 262 12.08 8.74 1.44
N PRO A 263 12.02 7.45 1.09
CA PRO A 263 11.02 6.53 1.66
C PRO A 263 11.01 6.45 3.19
N ALA A 264 12.16 6.62 3.84
CA ALA A 264 12.27 6.65 5.30
C ALA A 264 12.35 8.07 5.91
N VAL A 265 12.25 9.12 5.08
CA VAL A 265 12.43 10.52 5.51
C VAL A 265 11.16 11.31 5.17
N ALA A 266 10.22 11.29 6.13
CA ALA A 266 8.97 12.03 6.05
C ALA A 266 9.06 13.34 6.86
N VAL A 267 8.60 14.43 6.26
CA VAL A 267 8.57 15.78 6.81
C VAL A 267 7.12 16.25 6.89
N ARG A 268 6.71 16.71 8.07
CA ARG A 268 5.39 17.30 8.28
C ARG A 268 5.45 18.79 7.97
N VAL A 269 4.53 19.24 7.12
CA VAL A 269 4.38 20.65 6.75
C VAL A 269 2.97 21.10 7.13
N HIS A 270 2.88 22.04 8.06
CA HIS A 270 1.61 22.65 8.46
C HIS A 270 1.10 23.63 7.40
N ARG A 271 -0.21 23.91 7.41
CA ARG A 271 -0.89 24.80 6.46
C ARG A 271 -0.14 26.09 6.19
N GLU A 272 0.33 26.77 7.23
CA GLU A 272 1.08 28.05 7.16
C GLU A 272 2.35 28.00 6.29
N HIS A 273 2.92 26.81 6.12
CA HIS A 273 4.11 26.57 5.30
C HIS A 273 3.77 25.83 3.99
N ALA A 274 2.54 25.33 3.83
CA ALA A 274 2.08 24.59 2.66
C ALA A 274 1.31 25.46 1.67
N SER A 275 0.54 26.43 2.15
CA SER A 275 -0.28 27.35 1.34
C SER A 275 -0.39 28.71 2.03
N ARG A 276 -0.54 29.79 1.25
CA ARG A 276 -0.75 31.16 1.77
C ARG A 276 -2.19 31.45 2.19
N GLY A 277 -3.14 30.55 1.92
CA GLY A 277 -4.57 30.70 2.25
C GLY A 277 -5.06 29.74 3.34
N ASP A 278 -6.29 29.95 3.83
CA ASP A 278 -6.96 29.06 4.81
C ASP A 278 -7.68 27.87 4.14
N ASP A 279 -7.15 27.42 2.99
CA ASP A 279 -7.71 26.31 2.23
C ASP A 279 -7.51 24.96 2.95
N ASP A 280 -8.43 24.04 2.71
CA ASP A 280 -8.25 22.64 3.07
C ASP A 280 -7.17 22.02 2.19
N LEU A 281 -6.10 21.51 2.80
CA LEU A 281 -4.98 20.95 2.05
C LEU A 281 -5.38 19.69 1.25
N ARG A 282 -6.47 19.00 1.63
CA ARG A 282 -6.99 17.82 0.90
C ARG A 282 -7.48 18.15 -0.50
N ASP A 283 -7.87 19.41 -0.72
CA ASP A 283 -8.29 19.88 -2.05
C ASP A 283 -7.09 20.23 -2.94
N LEU A 284 -5.93 20.52 -2.32
CA LEU A 284 -4.72 21.00 -3.00
C LEU A 284 -3.68 19.91 -3.27
N PHE A 285 -3.69 18.81 -2.50
CA PHE A 285 -2.69 17.75 -2.58
C PHE A 285 -3.34 16.38 -2.73
N THR A 286 -2.74 15.50 -3.53
CA THR A 286 -3.13 14.09 -3.62
C THR A 286 -2.04 13.19 -3.03
N VAL A 287 -2.42 12.15 -2.28
CA VAL A 287 -1.45 11.13 -1.87
C VAL A 287 -0.83 10.45 -3.10
N GLY A 288 0.50 10.39 -3.13
CA GLY A 288 1.29 9.84 -4.24
C GLY A 288 1.83 10.90 -5.21
N GLU A 289 1.27 12.11 -5.20
CA GLU A 289 1.71 13.24 -6.01
C GLU A 289 3.15 13.65 -5.70
N VAL A 290 3.91 14.11 -6.71
CA VAL A 290 5.25 14.70 -6.52
C VAL A 290 5.16 16.21 -6.65
N VAL A 291 5.50 16.92 -5.57
CA VAL A 291 5.45 18.38 -5.48
C VAL A 291 6.85 18.96 -5.31
N ALA A 292 7.05 20.19 -5.75
CA ALA A 292 8.27 20.94 -5.48
C ALA A 292 8.15 21.64 -4.12
N ALA A 293 9.14 21.46 -3.25
CA ALA A 293 9.19 22.07 -1.93
C ALA A 293 10.55 22.72 -1.68
N ARG A 294 10.58 23.86 -1.01
CA ARG A 294 11.81 24.54 -0.60
C ARG A 294 12.31 23.98 0.72
N MET A 295 13.59 23.62 0.76
CA MET A 295 14.30 23.22 1.97
C MET A 295 14.48 24.41 2.91
N GLN A 296 14.06 24.25 4.15
CA GLN A 296 14.36 25.20 5.23
C GLN A 296 15.64 24.77 5.98
N PRO A 297 16.26 25.68 6.75
CA PRO A 297 17.33 25.31 7.67
C PRO A 297 16.90 24.13 8.54
N PRO A 298 17.69 23.04 8.60
CA PRO A 298 17.27 21.84 9.30
C PRO A 298 17.11 22.11 10.80
N ARG A 299 16.03 21.60 11.38
CA ARG A 299 15.68 21.82 12.78
C ARG A 299 16.50 20.89 13.68
N PRO A 300 17.16 21.41 14.73
CA PRO A 300 17.78 20.56 15.73
C PRO A 300 16.69 19.91 16.59
N VAL A 301 16.73 18.58 16.70
CA VAL A 301 15.86 17.80 17.57
C VAL A 301 16.69 17.22 18.70
N PRO A 302 16.46 17.62 19.97
CA PRO A 302 17.15 17.05 21.11
C PRO A 302 16.91 15.54 21.21
N GLY A 303 17.95 14.78 21.52
CA GLY A 303 17.86 13.34 21.67
C GLY A 303 18.92 12.79 22.62
N PRO A 304 18.69 11.60 23.21
CA PRO A 304 19.56 11.02 24.24
C PRO A 304 20.97 10.67 23.74
N ALA A 305 21.20 10.59 22.43
CA ALA A 305 22.50 10.30 21.80
C ALA A 305 23.18 11.54 21.18
N GLY A 306 22.77 12.75 21.58
CA GLY A 306 23.09 13.99 20.89
C GLY A 306 21.97 14.36 19.90
N GLY A 307 21.63 15.64 19.82
CA GLY A 307 20.53 16.08 18.97
C GLY A 307 20.76 15.72 17.50
N HIS A 308 19.72 15.24 16.81
CA HIS A 308 19.76 14.97 15.37
C HIS A 308 19.12 16.13 14.61
N ARG A 309 19.54 16.34 13.36
CA ARG A 309 18.97 17.38 12.49
C ARG A 309 17.85 16.77 11.65
N GLN A 310 16.67 17.40 11.66
CA GLN A 310 15.57 17.01 10.81
C GLN A 310 15.38 18.00 9.66
N PRO A 311 15.13 17.53 8.42
CA PRO A 311 14.79 18.41 7.32
C PRO A 311 13.43 19.10 7.58
N ALA A 312 13.31 20.33 7.13
CA ALA A 312 12.08 21.12 7.18
C ALA A 312 11.78 21.66 5.78
N LEU A 313 10.51 21.79 5.43
CA LEU A 313 10.04 22.12 4.08
C LEU A 313 9.00 23.23 4.09
N ARG A 314 8.95 23.99 3.00
CA ARG A 314 7.97 25.06 2.74
C ARG A 314 7.57 25.03 1.25
N LEU A 315 6.28 25.19 0.94
CA LEU A 315 5.73 25.06 -0.43
C LEU A 315 5.09 26.38 -0.92
N ASP A 316 4.69 27.25 0.00
CA ASP A 316 3.96 28.48 -0.28
C ASP A 316 4.80 29.56 -1.02
N ASP A 317 6.11 29.35 -1.22
CA ASP A 317 7.06 30.27 -1.86
C ASP A 317 7.78 29.68 -3.09
N VAL A 318 7.28 28.54 -3.61
CA VAL A 318 7.83 27.86 -4.79
C VAL A 318 6.93 28.09 -6.00
N ASP A 319 7.23 29.09 -6.84
CA ASP A 319 6.38 29.48 -7.99
C ASP A 319 6.77 28.76 -9.28
N ASP A 320 8.03 28.37 -9.43
CA ASP A 320 8.55 27.79 -10.67
C ASP A 320 9.19 26.42 -10.43
N ALA A 321 8.91 25.47 -11.31
CA ALA A 321 9.68 24.22 -11.42
C ALA A 321 11.09 24.43 -12.03
N ALA A 322 11.45 25.68 -12.35
CA ALA A 322 12.78 26.07 -12.78
C ALA A 322 13.76 26.04 -11.59
N GLY A 323 14.82 25.23 -11.70
CA GLY A 323 15.84 25.10 -10.65
C GLY A 323 15.54 24.07 -9.57
N VAL A 324 14.56 23.19 -9.77
CA VAL A 324 14.33 22.03 -8.90
C VAL A 324 15.51 21.07 -8.99
N LEU A 325 16.17 20.78 -7.87
CA LEU A 325 17.23 19.78 -7.80
C LEU A 325 16.66 18.38 -8.02
N PRO A 326 17.41 17.45 -8.64
CA PRO A 326 16.93 16.08 -8.81
C PRO A 326 16.68 15.39 -7.46
N ALA A 327 15.74 14.44 -7.45
CA ALA A 327 15.55 13.57 -6.30
C ALA A 327 16.83 12.77 -6.00
N ILE A 328 17.09 12.47 -4.72
CA ILE A 328 18.28 11.68 -4.37
C ILE A 328 18.19 10.27 -4.98
N SER A 329 19.34 9.65 -5.22
CA SER A 329 19.40 8.23 -5.51
C SER A 329 19.46 7.45 -4.20
N LEU A 330 18.61 6.44 -4.03
CA LEU A 330 18.62 5.61 -2.82
C LEU A 330 19.84 4.68 -2.76
N LEU A 331 20.26 4.20 -3.93
CA LEU A 331 21.47 3.40 -4.11
C LEU A 331 22.52 4.23 -4.85
N ASP A 332 23.79 3.94 -4.59
CA ASP A 332 24.90 4.65 -5.20
C ASP A 332 24.96 4.33 -6.71
N GLY A 333 24.99 5.35 -7.57
CA GLY A 333 24.85 5.20 -9.01
C GLY A 333 23.42 4.90 -9.49
N GLY A 334 22.43 4.93 -8.57
CA GLY A 334 21.02 4.74 -8.84
C GLY A 334 20.35 5.89 -9.59
N PRO A 335 19.22 5.64 -10.25
CA PRO A 335 18.38 6.71 -10.75
C PRO A 335 17.75 7.50 -9.58
N PRO A 336 17.26 8.73 -9.85
CA PRO A 336 16.50 9.50 -8.86
C PRO A 336 15.23 8.74 -8.47
N TRP A 337 14.95 8.66 -7.16
CA TRP A 337 13.83 7.84 -6.66
C TRP A 337 12.44 8.43 -6.95
N LEU A 338 12.38 9.73 -7.27
CA LEU A 338 11.18 10.42 -7.76
C LEU A 338 11.42 10.97 -9.17
N PRO A 339 10.38 10.97 -10.02
CA PRO A 339 10.43 11.67 -11.29
C PRO A 339 10.58 13.18 -11.05
N ALA A 340 11.17 13.89 -12.01
CA ALA A 340 11.14 15.34 -12.00
C ALA A 340 9.67 15.83 -11.99
N PRO A 341 9.33 16.86 -11.21
CA PRO A 341 7.99 17.42 -11.22
C PRO A 341 7.67 17.89 -12.64
N THR A 342 6.51 17.49 -13.16
CA THR A 342 6.12 17.79 -14.55
C THR A 342 5.85 19.28 -14.67
N VAL A 343 6.74 20.01 -15.35
CA VAL A 343 6.48 21.38 -15.77
C VAL A 343 5.46 21.30 -16.90
N PRO A 344 4.31 22.01 -16.83
CA PRO A 344 3.52 22.20 -18.03
C PRO A 344 4.41 22.96 -19.03
N PRO A 345 4.60 22.47 -20.27
CA PRO A 345 5.08 23.36 -21.30
C PRO A 345 4.08 24.52 -21.39
N ASP A 346 4.58 25.75 -21.48
CA ASP A 346 3.77 26.92 -21.81
C ASP A 346 3.19 26.70 -23.22
N GLU A 347 2.05 26.02 -23.30
CA GLU A 347 1.19 26.06 -24.48
C GLU A 347 0.25 27.25 -24.33
N ASP A 348 0.83 28.44 -24.28
CA ASP A 348 0.16 29.67 -24.67
C ASP A 348 0.99 30.28 -25.80
N LEU A 349 0.62 29.88 -27.01
CA LEU A 349 0.73 30.55 -28.30
C LEU A 349 0.39 29.47 -29.34
N GLY A 350 -0.84 29.53 -29.86
CA GLY A 350 -1.26 28.64 -30.95
C GLY A 350 -0.21 28.68 -32.07
N PRO A 351 0.17 27.53 -32.65
CA PRO A 351 1.18 27.54 -33.69
C PRO A 351 0.63 28.31 -34.89
N GLU A 352 1.24 29.46 -35.20
CA GLU A 352 1.22 29.98 -36.56
C GLU A 352 1.64 28.85 -37.51
N PRO A 353 0.95 28.66 -38.64
CA PRO A 353 1.23 27.57 -39.55
C PRO A 353 2.60 27.78 -40.20
N THR A 354 3.63 27.26 -39.56
CA THR A 354 4.95 27.11 -40.17
C THR A 354 4.84 25.97 -41.16
N THR A 355 4.78 26.33 -42.44
CA THR A 355 4.88 25.41 -43.57
C THR A 355 6.16 24.58 -43.44
N VAL A 356 6.01 23.30 -43.10
CA VAL A 356 7.08 22.31 -43.21
C VAL A 356 7.21 21.93 -44.70
N PRO A 357 8.42 22.00 -45.32
CA PRO A 357 8.62 21.51 -46.66
C PRO A 357 8.49 19.99 -46.69
N GLU A 358 7.74 19.49 -47.66
CA GLU A 358 7.51 18.08 -47.94
C GLU A 358 8.84 17.32 -48.16
N PRO A 359 9.08 16.17 -47.49
CA PRO A 359 10.24 15.33 -47.75
C PRO A 359 10.06 14.58 -49.09
N PRO A 360 11.12 14.39 -49.88
CA PRO A 360 11.00 13.71 -51.18
C PRO A 360 10.64 12.23 -51.00
N PRO A 361 9.90 11.63 -51.95
CA PRO A 361 9.37 10.28 -51.84
C PRO A 361 10.50 9.24 -51.82
N ALA A 362 10.40 8.32 -50.85
CA ALA A 362 11.30 7.18 -50.72
C ALA A 362 11.25 6.27 -51.96
N ALA A 363 12.43 5.91 -52.46
CA ALA A 363 12.60 4.94 -53.54
C ALA A 363 12.07 3.56 -53.12
N ARG A 364 11.32 2.93 -54.03
CA ARG A 364 10.79 1.57 -53.88
C ARG A 364 11.94 0.56 -53.73
N PRO A 365 11.86 -0.43 -52.82
CA PRO A 365 12.77 -1.56 -52.83
C PRO A 365 12.45 -2.47 -54.02
N THR A 366 13.49 -2.83 -54.78
CA THR A 366 13.44 -3.85 -55.83
C THR A 366 13.22 -5.26 -55.23
N PRO A 367 12.48 -6.16 -55.90
CA PRO A 367 12.28 -7.52 -55.41
C PRO A 367 13.57 -8.34 -55.53
N GLY A 368 14.15 -8.71 -54.38
CA GLY A 368 15.22 -9.70 -54.29
C GLY A 368 14.69 -11.14 -54.48
N PRO A 369 15.51 -12.07 -54.99
CA PRO A 369 15.07 -13.40 -55.41
C PRO A 369 14.72 -14.30 -54.21
N GLY A 370 13.75 -15.19 -54.44
CA GLY A 370 13.04 -15.99 -53.45
C GLY A 370 13.87 -16.88 -52.51
N PRO A 371 13.20 -17.45 -51.49
CA PRO A 371 13.85 -18.19 -50.42
C PRO A 371 14.49 -19.47 -50.96
N ARG A 372 15.81 -19.61 -50.75
CA ARG A 372 16.53 -20.86 -50.96
C ARG A 372 16.08 -21.87 -49.89
N ARG A 373 15.58 -23.00 -50.38
CA ARG A 373 15.29 -24.24 -49.62
C ARG A 373 16.51 -24.65 -48.80
N ALA A 374 16.44 -24.51 -47.49
CA ALA A 374 17.42 -25.09 -46.58
C ALA A 374 17.25 -26.62 -46.57
N VAL A 375 18.31 -27.30 -47.00
CA VAL A 375 18.50 -28.74 -46.91
C VAL A 375 18.68 -29.13 -45.43
N PRO A 376 17.99 -30.15 -44.91
CA PRO A 376 18.19 -30.58 -43.52
C PRO A 376 19.59 -31.18 -43.34
N PRO A 377 20.25 -30.96 -42.19
CA PRO A 377 21.57 -31.54 -41.91
C PRO A 377 21.49 -33.07 -41.77
N PRO A 378 22.57 -33.81 -42.11
CA PRO A 378 22.59 -35.26 -42.06
C PRO A 378 22.47 -35.77 -40.61
N GLY A 379 21.78 -36.91 -40.48
CA GLY A 379 21.47 -37.55 -39.21
C GLY A 379 22.70 -37.78 -38.33
N ARG A 380 22.58 -37.39 -37.07
CA ARG A 380 23.42 -37.90 -36.00
C ARG A 380 23.08 -39.37 -35.77
N SER A 381 24.06 -40.23 -35.98
CA SER A 381 24.06 -41.59 -35.45
C SER A 381 23.86 -41.55 -33.93
N PRO A 382 23.01 -42.41 -33.34
CA PRO A 382 22.96 -42.57 -31.90
C PRO A 382 24.26 -43.25 -31.41
N ALA A 383 24.87 -42.65 -30.39
CA ALA A 383 25.92 -43.26 -29.60
C ALA A 383 25.38 -44.49 -28.83
N PRO A 384 26.23 -45.48 -28.51
CA PRO A 384 25.80 -46.73 -27.92
C PRO A 384 25.33 -46.54 -26.48
N VAL A 385 24.18 -47.13 -26.16
CA VAL A 385 23.67 -47.27 -24.79
C VAL A 385 24.58 -48.24 -24.03
N PRO A 386 25.01 -47.94 -22.79
CA PRO A 386 25.81 -48.88 -22.01
C PRO A 386 24.96 -50.11 -21.64
N ALA A 387 25.54 -51.29 -21.87
CA ALA A 387 24.98 -52.56 -21.46
C ALA A 387 24.82 -52.58 -19.94
N ALA A 388 23.57 -52.56 -19.47
CA ALA A 388 23.23 -52.93 -18.11
C ALA A 388 23.34 -54.45 -17.99
N SER A 389 24.37 -54.89 -17.27
CA SER A 389 24.50 -56.25 -16.76
C SER A 389 23.21 -56.62 -16.03
N THR A 390 22.41 -57.50 -16.63
CA THR A 390 21.32 -58.18 -15.93
C THR A 390 21.76 -59.62 -15.77
N SER A 391 22.15 -59.95 -14.55
CA SER A 391 22.39 -61.30 -14.06
C SER A 391 21.20 -62.20 -14.37
N CYS A 392 21.45 -63.35 -14.99
CA CYS A 392 20.57 -64.50 -14.91
C CYS A 392 20.39 -64.91 -13.44
N PRO A 393 19.19 -65.33 -13.06
CA PRO A 393 19.05 -66.56 -12.30
C PRO A 393 18.44 -67.63 -13.20
N ASP A 394 19.09 -68.79 -13.19
CA ASP A 394 18.44 -70.08 -13.44
C ASP A 394 17.12 -70.14 -12.67
N ASP A 395 16.01 -70.39 -13.38
CA ASP A 395 15.00 -71.34 -12.92
C ASP A 395 14.12 -71.75 -14.10
N THR A 396 14.55 -72.80 -14.81
CA THR A 396 13.66 -73.60 -15.65
C THR A 396 12.72 -74.37 -14.75
N THR A 397 11.59 -73.77 -14.39
CA THR A 397 10.41 -74.53 -14.00
C THR A 397 9.58 -74.78 -15.25
N GLU A 398 9.64 -76.03 -15.72
CA GLU A 398 8.75 -76.57 -16.74
C GLU A 398 7.30 -76.29 -16.32
N VAL A 399 6.61 -75.45 -17.09
CA VAL A 399 5.16 -75.30 -16.97
C VAL A 399 4.53 -76.29 -17.94
N ASP A 400 3.83 -77.22 -17.31
CA ASP A 400 3.13 -78.37 -17.84
C ASP A 400 2.23 -78.05 -19.05
N ALA A 401 2.07 -79.05 -19.91
CA ALA A 401 1.46 -78.95 -21.22
C ALA A 401 -0.03 -78.52 -21.14
N SER A 402 -0.31 -77.22 -21.30
CA SER A 402 -1.67 -76.77 -21.63
C SER A 402 -2.08 -77.35 -22.97
N SER A 403 -3.28 -77.92 -23.03
CA SER A 403 -3.81 -78.55 -24.25
C SER A 403 -3.83 -77.55 -25.42
N PRO A 404 -3.79 -78.01 -26.69
CA PRO A 404 -3.89 -77.12 -27.85
C PRO A 404 -5.12 -76.20 -27.85
N GLY A 405 -6.18 -76.60 -27.13
CA GLY A 405 -7.39 -75.79 -26.90
C GLY A 405 -7.18 -74.60 -25.96
N GLU A 406 -6.40 -74.77 -24.89
CA GLU A 406 -6.13 -73.73 -23.88
C GLU A 406 -5.21 -72.63 -24.42
N ARG A 407 -4.21 -72.98 -25.23
CA ARG A 407 -3.38 -71.97 -25.92
C ARG A 407 -4.20 -71.12 -26.90
N LYS A 408 -5.12 -71.75 -27.64
CA LYS A 408 -6.05 -71.02 -28.52
C LYS A 408 -7.00 -70.11 -27.74
N ALA A 409 -7.45 -70.52 -26.55
CA ALA A 409 -8.28 -69.70 -25.69
C ALA A 409 -7.52 -68.47 -25.15
N LEU A 410 -6.26 -68.67 -24.71
CA LEU A 410 -5.39 -67.59 -24.23
C LEU A 410 -5.05 -66.57 -25.34
N VAL A 411 -4.75 -67.05 -26.56
CA VAL A 411 -4.50 -66.17 -27.72
C VAL A 411 -5.73 -65.32 -28.02
N ARG A 412 -6.94 -65.91 -28.04
CA ARG A 412 -8.20 -65.16 -28.23
C ARG A 412 -8.48 -64.16 -27.11
N GLN A 413 -8.10 -64.47 -25.88
CA GLN A 413 -8.20 -63.55 -24.75
C GLN A 413 -7.23 -62.38 -24.89
N LEU A 414 -5.99 -62.64 -25.34
CA LEU A 414 -4.99 -61.61 -25.62
C LEU A 414 -5.41 -60.70 -26.79
N GLU A 415 -5.94 -61.27 -27.87
CA GLU A 415 -6.45 -60.50 -29.01
C GLU A 415 -7.57 -59.55 -28.58
N ARG A 416 -8.46 -60.02 -27.69
CA ARG A 416 -9.56 -59.22 -27.13
C ARG A 416 -9.04 -58.09 -26.23
N SER A 417 -8.05 -58.37 -25.38
CA SER A 417 -7.45 -57.35 -24.52
C SER A 417 -6.68 -56.30 -25.34
N VAL A 418 -5.92 -56.72 -26.36
CA VAL A 418 -5.24 -55.80 -27.30
C VAL A 418 -6.25 -54.92 -28.04
N HIS A 419 -7.39 -55.47 -28.45
CA HIS A 419 -8.45 -54.67 -29.07
C HIS A 419 -9.05 -53.64 -28.10
N GLU A 420 -9.31 -54.02 -26.85
CA GLU A 420 -9.76 -53.07 -25.80
C GLU A 420 -8.73 -51.99 -25.51
N TYR A 421 -7.44 -52.33 -25.40
CA TYR A 421 -6.38 -51.36 -25.18
C TYR A 421 -6.23 -50.40 -26.35
N ARG A 422 -6.35 -50.88 -27.60
CA ARG A 422 -6.36 -50.03 -28.79
C ARG A 422 -7.57 -49.09 -28.83
N ALA A 423 -8.75 -49.57 -28.44
CA ALA A 423 -9.95 -48.74 -28.35
C ALA A 423 -9.78 -47.64 -27.28
N ARG A 424 -9.23 -47.98 -26.10
CA ARG A 424 -8.91 -47.00 -25.05
C ARG A 424 -7.84 -45.98 -25.48
N ALA A 425 -6.79 -46.42 -26.16
CA ALA A 425 -5.75 -45.54 -26.68
C ALA A 425 -6.33 -44.52 -27.67
N HIS A 426 -7.20 -44.96 -28.60
CA HIS A 426 -7.86 -44.05 -29.52
C HIS A 426 -8.79 -43.04 -28.85
N LEU A 427 -9.50 -43.43 -27.79
CA LEU A 427 -10.32 -42.49 -27.01
C LEU A 427 -9.45 -41.44 -26.30
N ALA A 428 -8.36 -41.88 -25.65
CA ALA A 428 -7.42 -40.98 -24.98
C ALA A 428 -6.69 -40.03 -25.95
N GLU A 429 -6.42 -40.48 -27.18
CA GLU A 429 -5.86 -39.64 -28.24
C GLU A 429 -6.86 -38.54 -28.67
N ARG A 430 -8.14 -38.89 -28.83
CA ARG A 430 -9.20 -37.91 -29.15
C ARG A 430 -9.36 -36.87 -28.04
N GLU A 431 -9.41 -37.32 -26.79
CA GLU A 431 -9.47 -36.44 -25.62
C GLU A 431 -8.24 -35.52 -25.54
N ASN A 432 -7.04 -36.03 -25.83
CA ASN A 432 -5.84 -35.20 -25.90
C ASN A 432 -5.93 -34.11 -26.99
N VAL A 433 -6.49 -34.43 -28.15
CA VAL A 433 -6.67 -33.45 -29.23
C VAL A 433 -7.67 -32.37 -28.83
N GLU A 434 -8.77 -32.75 -28.20
CA GLU A 434 -9.79 -31.83 -27.68
C GLU A 434 -9.23 -30.93 -26.57
N LEU A 435 -8.53 -31.51 -25.58
CA LEU A 435 -7.87 -30.76 -24.53
C LEU A 435 -6.82 -29.78 -25.07
N ARG A 436 -6.02 -30.20 -26.07
CA ARG A 436 -5.06 -29.30 -26.73
C ARG A 436 -5.75 -28.16 -27.47
N ALA A 437 -6.93 -28.38 -28.05
CA ALA A 437 -7.72 -27.32 -28.67
C ALA A 437 -8.32 -26.36 -27.63
N ALA A 438 -8.82 -26.88 -26.51
CA ALA A 438 -9.30 -26.08 -25.40
C ALA A 438 -8.19 -25.21 -24.78
N VAL A 439 -7.00 -25.77 -24.56
CA VAL A 439 -5.83 -25.03 -24.06
C VAL A 439 -5.46 -23.87 -24.99
N ARG A 440 -5.40 -24.10 -26.31
CA ARG A 440 -5.13 -23.02 -27.27
C ARG A 440 -6.18 -21.91 -27.22
N THR A 441 -7.45 -22.27 -27.02
CA THR A 441 -8.54 -21.29 -26.91
C THR A 441 -8.38 -20.44 -25.65
N LEU A 442 -8.11 -21.09 -24.52
CA LEU A 442 -7.85 -20.41 -23.25
C LEU A 442 -6.59 -19.54 -23.30
N GLU A 443 -5.54 -19.95 -24.01
CA GLU A 443 -4.32 -19.15 -24.20
C GLU A 443 -4.61 -17.83 -24.93
N VAL A 444 -5.47 -17.86 -25.96
CA VAL A 444 -5.90 -16.66 -26.69
C VAL A 444 -6.77 -15.77 -25.79
N GLU A 445 -7.68 -16.36 -25.01
CA GLU A 445 -8.52 -15.60 -24.07
C GLU A 445 -7.70 -14.92 -22.98
N VAL A 446 -6.74 -15.64 -22.38
CA VAL A 446 -5.81 -15.09 -21.38
C VAL A 446 -4.95 -13.97 -21.98
N ALA A 447 -4.53 -14.09 -23.23
CA ALA A 447 -3.82 -13.01 -23.92
C ALA A 447 -4.72 -11.76 -24.08
N GLY A 448 -5.96 -11.93 -24.53
CA GLY A 448 -6.94 -10.84 -24.65
C GLY A 448 -7.24 -10.16 -23.32
N LEU A 449 -7.43 -10.92 -22.24
CA LEU A 449 -7.64 -10.37 -20.89
C LEU A 449 -6.43 -9.58 -20.39
N ARG A 450 -5.20 -10.01 -20.72
CA ARG A 450 -3.97 -9.28 -20.36
C ARG A 450 -3.85 -7.96 -21.09
N ASP A 451 -4.25 -7.91 -22.37
CA ASP A 451 -4.22 -6.69 -23.16
C ASP A 451 -5.29 -5.70 -22.67
N LEU A 452 -6.51 -6.15 -22.40
CA LEU A 452 -7.56 -5.31 -21.79
C LEU A 452 -7.11 -4.74 -20.43
N ALA A 453 -6.50 -5.58 -19.59
CA ALA A 453 -5.97 -5.13 -18.31
C ALA A 453 -4.83 -4.11 -18.47
N ARG A 454 -4.08 -4.12 -19.58
CA ARG A 454 -3.07 -3.11 -19.89
C ARG A 454 -3.73 -1.80 -20.29
N GLU A 455 -4.71 -1.84 -21.18
CA GLU A 455 -5.45 -0.66 -21.63
C GLU A 455 -6.16 0.06 -20.47
N GLN A 456 -6.78 -0.69 -19.56
CA GLN A 456 -7.42 -0.14 -18.37
C GLN A 456 -6.41 0.56 -17.45
N ARG A 457 -5.23 -0.04 -17.24
CA ARG A 457 -4.15 0.59 -16.47
C ARG A 457 -3.66 1.87 -17.12
N ASP A 458 -3.40 1.82 -18.43
CA ASP A 458 -2.97 3.01 -19.18
C ASP A 458 -4.02 4.13 -19.13
N HIS A 459 -5.31 3.78 -19.13
CA HIS A 459 -6.41 4.74 -18.99
C HIS A 459 -6.45 5.36 -17.59
N LEU A 460 -6.33 4.56 -16.53
CA LEU A 460 -6.26 5.07 -15.15
C LEU A 460 -5.04 5.98 -14.95
N ASP A 461 -3.89 5.62 -15.49
CA ASP A 461 -2.67 6.43 -15.43
C ASP A 461 -2.82 7.76 -16.18
N ARG A 462 -3.58 7.79 -17.29
CA ARG A 462 -3.91 9.03 -17.99
C ARG A 462 -4.83 9.92 -17.15
N MET A 463 -5.94 9.37 -16.64
CA MET A 463 -6.87 10.11 -15.80
C MET A 463 -6.19 10.67 -14.55
N HIS A 464 -5.32 9.90 -13.91
CA HIS A 464 -4.56 10.36 -12.75
C HIS A 464 -3.65 11.54 -13.12
N ARG A 465 -2.89 11.44 -14.22
CA ARG A 465 -2.06 12.55 -14.72
C ARG A 465 -2.88 13.81 -15.03
N ASP A 466 -4.06 13.67 -15.61
CA ASP A 466 -4.93 14.80 -15.92
C ASP A 466 -5.49 15.47 -14.65
N ALA A 467 -5.85 14.68 -13.63
CA ALA A 467 -6.27 15.19 -12.33
C ALA A 467 -5.13 15.95 -11.62
N GLU A 468 -3.92 15.39 -11.61
CA GLU A 468 -2.74 16.05 -11.05
C GLU A 468 -2.42 17.37 -11.78
N ARG A 469 -2.54 17.39 -13.12
CA ARG A 469 -2.40 18.61 -13.92
C ARG A 469 -3.44 19.67 -13.55
N TYR A 470 -4.70 19.26 -13.40
CA TYR A 470 -5.78 20.17 -13.03
C TYR A 470 -5.56 20.78 -11.64
N LYS A 471 -5.16 19.97 -10.65
CA LYS A 471 -4.82 20.45 -9.30
C LYS A 471 -3.60 21.37 -9.31
N ALA A 472 -2.55 21.03 -10.05
CA ALA A 472 -1.39 21.90 -10.21
C ALA A 472 -1.76 23.27 -10.79
N ARG A 473 -2.66 23.31 -11.79
CA ARG A 473 -3.19 24.56 -12.36
C ARG A 473 -4.01 25.37 -11.36
N ILE A 474 -4.85 24.71 -10.53
CA ILE A 474 -5.58 25.40 -9.46
C ILE A 474 -4.60 26.02 -8.47
N ARG A 475 -3.55 25.29 -8.06
CA ARG A 475 -2.52 25.81 -7.15
C ARG A 475 -1.79 27.00 -7.74
N SER A 476 -1.30 26.92 -8.98
CA SER A 476 -0.58 28.02 -9.61
C SER A 476 -1.47 29.25 -9.80
N ALA A 477 -2.71 29.08 -10.27
CA ALA A 477 -3.66 30.18 -10.42
C ALA A 477 -4.02 30.86 -9.08
N ARG A 478 -4.21 30.07 -8.01
CA ARG A 478 -4.46 30.62 -6.67
C ARG A 478 -3.23 31.29 -6.08
N LYS A 479 -2.04 30.75 -6.35
CA LYS A 479 -0.78 31.31 -5.88
C LYS A 479 -0.43 32.62 -6.58
N GLN A 480 -0.75 32.74 -7.88
CA GLN A 480 -0.68 34.01 -8.61
C GLN A 480 -1.65 35.06 -8.01
N ARG A 481 -2.89 34.67 -7.67
CA ARG A 481 -3.83 35.55 -6.93
C ARG A 481 -3.32 35.95 -5.54
N ALA A 482 -2.54 35.10 -4.88
CA ALA A 482 -1.93 35.38 -3.58
C ALA A 482 -0.54 36.06 -3.67
N GLY A 483 0.03 36.15 -4.88
CA GLY A 483 1.36 36.69 -5.18
C GLY A 483 1.34 38.10 -5.76
N GLU A 484 0.17 38.58 -6.22
CA GLU A 484 -0.06 40.02 -6.37
C GLU A 484 0.18 40.69 -5.00
N PRO A 485 1.09 41.67 -4.88
CA PRO A 485 1.31 42.34 -3.63
C PRO A 485 -0.01 42.96 -3.22
N ALA A 486 -0.58 42.45 -2.13
CA ALA A 486 -1.67 43.09 -1.44
C ALA A 486 -1.17 44.46 -0.94
N THR A 487 -1.29 45.48 -1.77
CA THR A 487 -1.74 46.81 -1.35
C THR A 487 -3.22 46.80 -0.95
N ALA A 488 -3.80 45.63 -0.68
CA ALA A 488 -4.97 45.52 0.17
C ALA A 488 -4.47 45.47 1.62
N ALA A 489 -4.46 46.65 2.25
CA ALA A 489 -4.87 46.73 3.65
C ALA A 489 -6.09 45.82 3.87
N ALA A 490 -6.30 45.32 5.10
CA ALA A 490 -7.61 44.78 5.48
C ALA A 490 -8.68 45.71 4.88
N PRO A 491 -9.69 45.22 4.13
CA PRO A 491 -10.55 46.07 3.34
C PRO A 491 -10.93 47.26 4.20
N ASP A 492 -10.45 48.45 3.82
CA ASP A 492 -10.73 49.67 4.56
C ASP A 492 -12.23 49.67 4.73
N ARG A 493 -12.72 49.75 5.98
CA ARG A 493 -14.15 49.86 6.25
C ARG A 493 -14.70 50.94 5.32
N LEU A 494 -15.44 50.53 4.31
CA LEU A 494 -16.00 51.41 3.29
C LEU A 494 -17.17 52.20 3.88
N PHE A 495 -17.75 51.68 4.95
CA PHE A 495 -18.88 52.26 5.67
C PHE A 495 -18.55 52.51 7.13
N THR A 496 -19.10 53.60 7.67
CA THR A 496 -18.97 53.95 9.09
C THR A 496 -19.95 53.15 9.96
N ASP A 497 -21.11 52.80 9.39
CA ASP A 497 -22.09 51.91 10.02
C ASP A 497 -21.65 50.44 9.81
N PRO A 498 -21.47 49.65 10.89
CA PRO A 498 -21.18 48.22 10.79
C PRO A 498 -22.24 47.42 10.02
N GLU A 499 -23.51 47.82 10.06
CA GLU A 499 -24.56 47.12 9.31
C GLU A 499 -24.42 47.34 7.81
N ASP A 500 -24.16 48.57 7.36
CA ASP A 500 -23.92 48.88 5.95
C ASP A 500 -22.68 48.15 5.42
N GLN A 501 -21.62 48.08 6.23
CA GLN A 501 -20.42 47.32 5.89
C GLN A 501 -20.75 45.83 5.69
N LEU A 502 -21.50 45.23 6.63
CA LEU A 502 -21.91 43.84 6.53
C LEU A 502 -22.77 43.58 5.28
N ARG A 503 -23.73 44.47 4.98
CA ARG A 503 -24.58 44.35 3.79
C ARG A 503 -23.77 44.40 2.50
N HIS A 504 -22.77 45.28 2.44
CA HIS A 504 -21.84 45.33 1.33
C HIS A 504 -21.01 44.04 1.19
N ASP A 505 -20.47 43.52 2.28
CA ASP A 505 -19.63 42.33 2.27
C ASP A 505 -20.42 41.06 1.92
N VAL A 506 -21.67 40.94 2.39
CA VAL A 506 -22.59 39.85 2.00
C VAL A 506 -22.95 39.94 0.51
N TYR A 507 -23.20 41.16 0.00
CA TYR A 507 -23.46 41.35 -1.42
C TYR A 507 -22.25 40.95 -2.28
N ARG A 508 -21.04 41.35 -1.88
CA ARG A 508 -19.80 40.95 -2.55
C ARG A 508 -19.63 39.43 -2.54
N ALA A 509 -19.83 38.79 -1.38
CA ALA A 509 -19.76 37.34 -1.25
C ALA A 509 -20.78 36.63 -2.16
N TRP A 510 -22.02 37.13 -2.24
CA TRP A 510 -23.02 36.59 -3.17
C TRP A 510 -22.59 36.73 -4.63
N ALA A 511 -22.05 37.90 -5.00
CA ALA A 511 -21.60 38.17 -6.37
C ALA A 511 -20.44 37.27 -6.81
N GLU A 512 -19.58 36.84 -5.88
CA GLU A 512 -18.44 35.94 -6.09
C GLU A 512 -18.85 34.45 -6.05
N LEU A 513 -19.79 34.07 -5.17
CA LEU A 513 -20.18 32.68 -4.95
C LEU A 513 -21.20 32.17 -5.96
N ILE A 514 -22.14 33.02 -6.38
CA ILE A 514 -23.21 32.66 -7.31
C ILE A 514 -22.82 33.13 -8.71
N GLY A 515 -22.65 32.17 -9.63
CA GLY A 515 -22.28 32.46 -11.01
C GLY A 515 -23.33 33.35 -11.71
N PRO A 516 -22.96 34.13 -12.74
CA PRO A 516 -23.87 35.08 -13.39
C PRO A 516 -25.21 34.47 -13.84
N ASP A 517 -25.18 33.24 -14.37
CA ASP A 517 -26.36 32.52 -14.86
C ASP A 517 -27.23 31.96 -13.72
N GLU A 518 -26.63 31.63 -12.58
CA GLU A 518 -27.33 31.08 -11.40
C GLU A 518 -28.02 32.17 -10.56
N LYS A 519 -27.67 33.46 -10.76
CA LYS A 519 -28.25 34.57 -9.97
C LYS A 519 -29.75 34.75 -10.17
N VAL A 520 -30.29 34.25 -11.29
CA VAL A 520 -31.74 34.27 -11.56
C VAL A 520 -32.47 33.27 -10.65
N ASP A 521 -31.89 32.09 -10.47
CA ASP A 521 -32.46 31.03 -9.65
C ASP A 521 -32.18 31.24 -8.15
N TYR A 522 -31.09 31.93 -7.82
CA TYR A 522 -30.65 32.21 -6.45
C TYR A 522 -30.40 33.72 -6.23
N PRO A 523 -31.44 34.56 -6.31
CA PRO A 523 -31.32 35.97 -6.00
C PRO A 523 -30.98 36.16 -4.51
N LEU A 524 -30.27 37.23 -4.18
CA LEU A 524 -30.06 37.62 -2.78
C LEU A 524 -31.34 38.29 -2.25
N PRO A 525 -32.09 37.66 -1.32
CA PRO A 525 -33.29 38.25 -0.76
C PRO A 525 -32.95 39.36 0.24
N ASP A 526 -33.94 40.22 0.52
CA ASP A 526 -33.86 41.15 1.65
C ASP A 526 -33.80 40.37 2.98
N TYR A 527 -33.01 40.89 3.92
CA TYR A 527 -32.82 40.28 5.23
C TYR A 527 -32.59 41.33 6.32
N ASP A 528 -32.96 40.96 7.54
CA ASP A 528 -32.83 41.80 8.72
C ASP A 528 -31.56 41.46 9.48
N VAL A 529 -30.92 42.48 10.07
CA VAL A 529 -29.74 42.32 10.92
C VAL A 529 -30.13 42.64 12.36
N GLY A 530 -30.03 41.65 13.23
CA GLY A 530 -30.32 41.81 14.64
C GLY A 530 -29.29 42.73 15.33
N PRO A 531 -29.69 43.44 16.39
CA PRO A 531 -28.87 44.50 17.01
C PRO A 531 -27.57 44.00 17.65
N ARG A 532 -27.43 42.68 17.86
CA ARG A 532 -26.24 42.05 18.44
C ARG A 532 -25.35 41.37 17.39
N PHE A 533 -25.75 41.38 16.13
CA PHE A 533 -25.08 40.59 15.11
C PHE A 533 -23.70 41.17 14.81
N CYS A 534 -23.62 42.45 14.46
CA CYS A 534 -22.36 43.12 14.13
C CYS A 534 -21.37 43.10 15.32
N ASP A 535 -21.88 43.27 16.54
CA ASP A 535 -21.06 43.18 17.76
C ASP A 535 -20.48 41.76 17.97
N SER A 536 -21.23 40.72 17.60
CA SER A 536 -20.77 39.33 17.73
C SER A 536 -19.63 38.97 16.75
N LEU A 537 -19.42 39.80 15.72
CA LEU A 537 -18.30 39.66 14.78
C LEU A 537 -17.02 40.35 15.26
N ALA A 538 -17.07 41.14 16.34
CA ALA A 538 -15.88 41.80 16.87
C ALA A 538 -15.05 40.84 17.73
N GLY A 539 -13.88 40.39 17.23
CA GLY A 539 -12.92 39.56 17.99
C GLY A 539 -12.40 38.25 17.37
N PRO A 540 -12.97 37.66 16.30
CA PRO A 540 -12.38 36.51 15.65
C PRO A 540 -11.24 36.95 14.71
N GLY A 541 -10.11 36.25 14.73
CA GLY A 541 -8.93 36.60 13.91
C GLY A 541 -9.20 36.70 12.39
N ARG A 542 -8.23 37.26 11.66
CA ARG A 542 -8.30 37.49 10.20
C ARG A 542 -8.83 36.26 9.44
N GLY A 543 -9.79 36.48 8.54
CA GLY A 543 -10.37 35.45 7.65
C GLY A 543 -11.63 34.75 8.18
N PHE A 544 -12.03 34.99 9.43
CA PHE A 544 -13.28 34.42 9.97
C PHE A 544 -14.53 35.12 9.41
N GLU A 545 -14.47 36.44 9.18
CA GLU A 545 -15.57 37.24 8.65
C GLU A 545 -16.00 36.75 7.26
N ASP A 546 -15.06 36.44 6.36
CA ASP A 546 -15.37 35.89 5.03
C ASP A 546 -16.14 34.55 5.11
N ARG A 547 -15.80 33.70 6.09
CA ARG A 547 -16.52 32.44 6.33
C ARG A 547 -17.94 32.70 6.81
N VAL A 548 -18.15 33.72 7.64
CA VAL A 548 -19.49 34.12 8.08
C VAL A 548 -20.29 34.69 6.92
N HIS A 549 -19.70 35.57 6.09
CA HIS A 549 -20.37 36.14 4.92
C HIS A 549 -20.83 35.06 3.95
N ARG A 550 -19.96 34.08 3.65
CA ARG A 550 -20.33 32.91 2.85
C ARG A 550 -21.48 32.11 3.47
N ALA A 551 -21.44 31.87 4.78
CA ALA A 551 -22.51 31.16 5.46
C ALA A 551 -23.86 31.90 5.38
N ILE A 552 -23.84 33.23 5.55
CA ILE A 552 -25.04 34.08 5.38
C ILE A 552 -25.60 33.92 3.97
N VAL A 553 -24.79 34.04 2.92
CA VAL A 553 -25.24 33.87 1.54
C VAL A 553 -25.89 32.51 1.30
N MET A 554 -25.30 31.42 1.83
CA MET A 554 -25.88 30.08 1.69
C MET A 554 -27.20 29.92 2.46
N VAL A 555 -27.35 30.60 3.60
CA VAL A 555 -28.63 30.62 4.35
C VAL A 555 -29.69 31.41 3.58
N LEU A 556 -29.35 32.61 3.10
CA LEU A 556 -30.27 33.50 2.40
C LEU A 556 -30.74 32.91 1.06
N THR A 557 -29.87 32.19 0.36
CA THR A 557 -30.20 31.50 -0.90
C THR A 557 -30.81 30.10 -0.70
N GLY A 558 -30.97 29.65 0.56
CA GLY A 558 -31.54 28.33 0.89
C GLY A 558 -30.61 27.14 0.66
N ARG A 559 -29.36 27.35 0.24
CA ARG A 559 -28.37 26.31 -0.10
C ARG A 559 -27.48 25.86 1.07
N ALA A 560 -27.75 26.33 2.29
CA ALA A 560 -26.95 25.97 3.46
C ALA A 560 -26.89 24.45 3.72
N HIS A 561 -27.88 23.68 3.27
CA HIS A 561 -27.93 22.23 3.40
C HIS A 561 -27.05 21.47 2.39
N ASP A 562 -26.67 22.11 1.28
CA ASP A 562 -25.83 21.52 0.24
C ASP A 562 -24.33 21.58 0.57
N VAL A 563 -23.96 22.35 1.59
CA VAL A 563 -22.56 22.58 1.96
C VAL A 563 -22.09 21.51 2.93
N ALA A 564 -21.13 20.71 2.49
CA ALA A 564 -20.46 19.73 3.35
C ALA A 564 -19.82 20.43 4.57
N GLY A 565 -20.22 20.03 5.78
CA GLY A 565 -19.76 20.62 7.05
C GLY A 565 -20.70 21.66 7.66
N TYR A 566 -21.82 21.99 6.99
CA TYR A 566 -22.88 22.80 7.57
C TYR A 566 -23.97 21.90 8.19
N GLU A 567 -24.03 21.89 9.52
CA GLU A 567 -25.05 21.23 10.32
C GLU A 567 -26.14 22.25 10.65
N LEU A 568 -27.21 22.24 9.85
CA LEU A 568 -28.36 23.11 10.04
C LEU A 568 -29.40 22.45 10.97
N HIS A 569 -29.67 23.08 12.10
CA HIS A 569 -30.63 22.59 13.10
C HIS A 569 -31.47 23.70 13.71
N ARG A 570 -32.70 23.38 14.11
CA ARG A 570 -33.49 24.28 14.97
C ARG A 570 -32.84 24.41 16.36
N LEU A 571 -32.79 25.63 16.89
CA LEU A 571 -32.27 25.92 18.21
C LEU A 571 -33.30 25.50 19.28
N ARG A 572 -32.84 24.86 20.35
CA ARG A 572 -33.68 24.38 21.46
C ARG A 572 -33.57 25.31 22.68
N ARG A 573 -34.54 25.24 23.61
CA ARG A 573 -34.51 26.07 24.84
C ARG A 573 -33.38 25.68 25.79
N GLY A 574 -32.90 24.43 25.75
CA GLY A 574 -31.75 23.91 26.50
C GLY A 574 -30.99 22.81 25.72
N ASP A 575 -30.05 22.15 26.41
CA ASP A 575 -29.12 21.17 25.82
C ASP A 575 -29.71 19.76 25.67
N GLY A 576 -30.91 19.51 26.18
CA GLY A 576 -31.59 18.23 26.14
C GLY A 576 -32.12 17.87 24.75
N GLY A 577 -32.03 16.58 24.39
CA GLY A 577 -32.59 16.05 23.14
C GLY A 577 -34.11 16.26 22.99
N SER A 578 -34.81 16.40 24.12
CA SER A 578 -36.27 16.58 24.24
C SER A 578 -36.69 18.02 24.54
N ASP A 579 -35.77 18.98 24.56
CA ASP A 579 -36.10 20.37 24.90
C ASP A 579 -36.88 21.04 23.77
N PRO A 580 -37.91 21.85 24.11
CA PRO A 580 -38.74 22.51 23.11
C PRO A 580 -37.92 23.48 22.26
N TYR A 581 -38.30 23.60 20.99
CA TYR A 581 -37.66 24.53 20.07
C TYR A 581 -37.90 25.98 20.50
N ARG A 582 -36.92 26.84 20.23
CA ARG A 582 -37.00 28.28 20.45
C ARG A 582 -37.83 28.90 19.33
N VAL A 583 -39.00 29.42 19.71
CA VAL A 583 -39.89 30.21 18.84
C VAL A 583 -40.11 31.57 19.52
N ARG A 584 -40.00 32.66 18.77
CA ARG A 584 -40.24 34.02 19.25
C ARG A 584 -41.74 34.23 19.41
N GLU A 585 -42.20 34.57 20.62
CA GLU A 585 -43.63 34.63 20.95
C GLU A 585 -44.38 35.79 20.27
N ALA A 586 -43.66 36.85 19.88
CA ALA A 586 -44.26 38.03 19.26
C ALA A 586 -44.75 37.80 17.82
N ASP A 587 -44.02 36.98 17.05
CA ASP A 587 -44.22 36.84 15.61
C ASP A 587 -44.12 35.38 15.12
N GLY A 588 -43.78 34.43 15.98
CA GLY A 588 -43.66 33.02 15.61
C GLY A 588 -42.35 32.66 14.89
N ALA A 589 -41.35 33.54 14.87
CA ALA A 589 -40.08 33.27 14.20
C ALA A 589 -39.33 32.07 14.85
N GLN A 590 -38.76 31.19 14.04
CA GLN A 590 -38.07 29.99 14.49
C GLN A 590 -36.56 30.23 14.58
N ALA A 591 -35.94 29.97 15.73
CA ALA A 591 -34.49 30.08 15.84
C ALA A 591 -33.80 28.89 15.19
N MET A 592 -32.85 29.19 14.31
CA MET A 592 -32.03 28.26 13.57
C MET A 592 -30.57 28.41 14.00
N ARG A 593 -29.83 27.30 13.94
CA ARG A 593 -28.39 27.24 14.17
C ARG A 593 -27.72 26.58 12.97
N LEU A 594 -26.59 27.13 12.56
CA LEU A 594 -25.73 26.60 11.51
C LEU A 594 -24.30 26.47 12.02
N SER A 595 -23.66 25.32 11.84
CA SER A 595 -22.23 25.18 12.18
C SER A 595 -21.34 25.93 11.18
N LEU A 596 -20.41 26.74 11.69
CA LEU A 596 -19.36 27.39 10.88
C LEU A 596 -18.04 26.60 10.93
N GLN A 597 -17.89 25.74 11.94
CA GLN A 597 -16.74 24.87 12.16
C GLN A 597 -17.26 23.52 12.72
N VAL A 598 -16.67 22.41 12.27
CA VAL A 598 -17.00 21.05 12.74
C VAL A 598 -15.76 20.46 13.41
N SER A 599 -15.94 19.76 14.53
CA SER A 599 -14.87 19.06 15.27
C SER A 599 -13.72 19.94 15.81
N ALA A 600 -13.99 21.21 16.14
CA ALA A 600 -13.02 22.12 16.76
C ALA A 600 -13.42 22.45 18.22
N PRO A 601 -12.47 22.49 19.19
CA PRO A 601 -12.73 23.08 20.51
C PRO A 601 -13.14 24.54 20.32
N GLN A 602 -14.23 24.99 20.94
CA GLN A 602 -14.82 26.33 20.72
C GLN A 602 -15.36 26.55 19.30
N ALA A 603 -15.90 25.51 18.65
CA ALA A 603 -16.57 25.65 17.36
C ALA A 603 -17.65 26.75 17.41
N ARG A 604 -17.61 27.65 16.43
CA ARG A 604 -18.59 28.74 16.30
C ARG A 604 -19.79 28.34 15.44
N ARG A 605 -20.95 28.90 15.77
CA ARG A 605 -22.23 28.68 15.10
C ARG A 605 -22.89 30.02 14.79
N LEU A 606 -23.54 30.09 13.63
CA LEU A 606 -24.40 31.21 13.24
C LEU A 606 -25.82 30.93 13.74
N HIS A 607 -26.37 31.85 14.53
CA HIS A 607 -27.77 31.86 14.95
C HIS A 607 -28.55 32.89 14.13
N TYR A 608 -29.69 32.47 13.61
CA TYR A 608 -30.60 33.34 12.87
C TYR A 608 -32.05 32.93 13.13
N TRP A 609 -32.97 33.87 12.94
CA TRP A 609 -34.40 33.64 13.01
C TRP A 609 -34.95 33.45 11.60
N GLN A 610 -35.76 32.42 11.43
CA GLN A 610 -36.57 32.21 10.24
C GLN A 610 -37.97 32.77 10.49
N LEU A 611 -38.30 33.86 9.79
CA LEU A 611 -39.57 34.56 9.91
C LEU A 611 -40.71 33.78 9.25
N PRO A 612 -41.96 33.90 9.73
CA PRO A 612 -43.13 33.40 9.02
C PRO A 612 -43.28 34.15 7.69
N GLY A 613 -43.04 33.45 6.57
CA GLY A 613 -42.96 34.06 5.23
C GLY A 613 -41.64 33.79 4.51
N GLY A 614 -40.67 33.16 5.19
CA GLY A 614 -39.40 32.73 4.58
C GLY A 614 -38.27 33.75 4.69
N GLY A 615 -38.52 34.94 5.24
CA GLY A 615 -37.49 35.93 5.55
C GLY A 615 -36.52 35.44 6.62
N VAL A 616 -35.31 36.00 6.60
CA VAL A 616 -34.23 35.66 7.53
C VAL A 616 -33.81 36.90 8.30
N GLU A 617 -33.71 36.76 9.62
CA GLU A 617 -33.15 37.78 10.51
C GLU A 617 -31.89 37.22 11.19
N LEU A 618 -30.73 37.85 10.95
CA LEU A 618 -29.46 37.42 11.50
C LEU A 618 -29.36 37.80 12.99
N SER A 619 -29.07 36.84 13.87
CA SER A 619 -29.11 37.10 15.32
C SER A 619 -27.72 37.35 15.90
N ARG A 620 -26.81 36.36 15.82
CA ARG A 620 -25.41 36.46 16.28
C ARG A 620 -24.56 35.26 15.86
N VAL A 621 -23.24 35.41 15.96
CA VAL A 621 -22.27 34.32 15.86
C VAL A 621 -21.71 34.00 17.25
N VAL A 622 -21.90 32.76 17.71
CA VAL A 622 -21.58 32.35 19.08
C VAL A 622 -20.86 31.01 19.13
N LEU A 623 -20.31 30.66 20.29
CA LEU A 623 -19.75 29.33 20.53
C LEU A 623 -20.85 28.27 20.59
N HIS A 624 -20.50 27.01 20.28
CA HIS A 624 -21.45 25.90 20.19
C HIS A 624 -22.30 25.63 21.44
N ASP A 625 -21.83 26.06 22.61
CA ASP A 625 -22.48 25.93 23.93
C ASP A 625 -23.46 27.07 24.24
N ASP A 626 -23.45 28.16 23.47
CA ASP A 626 -24.44 29.24 23.65
C ASP A 626 -25.76 28.82 23.00
N VAL A 627 -26.83 28.81 23.79
CA VAL A 627 -28.20 28.46 23.38
C VAL A 627 -29.13 29.68 23.34
N ALA A 628 -28.58 30.87 23.56
CA ALA A 628 -29.34 32.10 23.47
C ALA A 628 -29.30 32.61 22.00
N PRO A 629 -30.46 32.95 21.41
CA PRO A 629 -30.54 33.58 20.09
C PRO A 629 -30.29 35.08 20.16
#